data_AF-A0A0D1YAD0-F1
#
_entry.id   AF-A0A0D1YAD0-F1
#
_cell.length_a   1.000
_cell.length_b   1.000
_cell.length_c   1.000
_cell.angle_alpha   90.00
_cell.angle_beta   90.00
_cell.angle_gamma   90.00
#
_symmetry.space_group_name_H-M   'P 1'
#
loop_
_entity.id
_entity.type
_entity.pdbx_description
1 polymer ?
#
loop_
_entity_poly.entity_id
_entity_poly.type
_entity_poly.pdbx_seq_one_letter_code
_entity_poly.pdbx_strand_id
1 'polypeptide(L)'
;MTAIQAIGPPSFSLFIHKTIRRPQQVPMTRNLLIGPKLAPDCGHASSPVYTYFWDHAPPNQTRGAYHESEINYVLNNLYDTDSPWITEDYEIAAKMNGYWANFIKTGYPNGRNLPSWNATGVEPVVHHGGNGWGPIPVALASKIALSEAWFDSLPAY
;
A
#
# COMPACT_ATOMS: atom_id res chain seq x y z
N MET A 1 24.10 -35.55 -24.56
CA MET A 1 24.20 -34.96 -23.21
C MET A 1 23.87 -33.48 -23.36
N THR A 2 22.65 -33.10 -22.98
CA THR A 2 22.15 -31.73 -23.19
C THR A 2 22.23 -31.00 -21.86
N ALA A 3 23.02 -29.92 -21.80
CA ALA A 3 23.19 -29.11 -20.61
C ALA A 3 21.92 -28.29 -20.36
N ILE A 4 21.36 -28.44 -19.16
CA ILE A 4 20.25 -27.62 -18.64
C ILE A 4 20.86 -26.35 -18.08
N GLN A 5 20.53 -25.21 -18.68
CA GLN A 5 20.91 -23.89 -18.19
C GLN A 5 20.00 -23.54 -17.00
N ALA A 6 20.55 -23.55 -15.79
CA ALA A 6 19.85 -23.11 -14.58
C ALA A 6 19.72 -21.59 -14.60
N ILE A 7 18.47 -21.09 -14.62
CA ILE A 7 18.15 -19.68 -14.44
C ILE A 7 18.03 -19.46 -12.93
N GLY A 8 19.02 -18.79 -12.33
CA GLY A 8 18.99 -18.41 -10.91
C GLY A 8 17.91 -17.35 -10.62
N PRO A 9 17.45 -17.22 -9.36
CA PRO A 9 16.44 -16.23 -9.00
C PRO A 9 16.98 -14.81 -9.15
N PRO A 10 16.15 -13.82 -9.55
CA PRO A 10 16.59 -12.44 -9.60
C PRO A 10 16.83 -11.90 -8.18
N SER A 11 18.07 -11.49 -7.92
CA SER A 11 18.46 -10.76 -6.72
C SER A 11 17.78 -9.39 -6.67
N PHE A 12 16.99 -9.12 -5.64
CA PHE A 12 16.53 -7.78 -5.32
C PHE A 12 17.52 -7.13 -4.33
N SER A 13 18.18 -6.05 -4.76
CA SER A 13 18.96 -5.18 -3.87
C SER A 13 18.08 -4.06 -3.32
N LEU A 14 17.81 -4.08 -2.02
CA LEU A 14 17.22 -2.96 -1.28
C LEU A 14 18.35 -2.03 -0.84
N PHE A 15 18.60 -0.94 -1.57
CA PHE A 15 19.53 0.11 -1.14
C PHE A 15 18.81 1.07 -0.18
N ILE A 16 19.10 0.99 1.11
CA ILE A 16 18.77 2.06 2.08
C ILE A 16 19.99 2.96 2.23
N HIS A 17 19.98 4.11 1.56
CA HIS A 17 20.99 5.15 1.77
C HIS A 17 20.52 6.07 2.89
N LYS A 18 21.21 6.01 4.04
CA LYS A 18 21.04 6.96 5.15
C LYS A 18 21.80 8.25 4.80
N THR A 19 21.11 9.36 4.57
CA THR A 19 21.74 10.69 4.63
C THR A 19 20.76 11.69 5.25
N ILE A 20 21.26 12.38 6.30
CA ILE A 20 20.52 13.26 7.20
C ILE A 20 20.62 14.73 6.72
N ARG A 21 19.51 15.48 6.90
CA ARG A 21 19.32 16.96 7.00
C ARG A 21 18.87 17.73 5.75
N ARG A 22 17.58 18.11 5.68
CA ARG A 22 17.03 19.46 5.99
C ARG A 22 15.51 19.56 5.70
N PRO A 23 14.80 20.57 6.26
CA PRO A 23 13.36 20.52 6.53
C PRO A 23 12.54 21.29 5.50
N GLN A 24 11.57 20.62 4.87
CA GLN A 24 10.29 21.16 4.42
C GLN A 24 9.39 19.93 4.14
N GLN A 25 8.66 19.46 5.16
CA GLN A 25 7.61 18.46 4.94
C GLN A 25 6.42 19.17 4.30
N VAL A 26 6.41 19.17 2.97
CA VAL A 26 5.17 19.33 2.21
C VAL A 26 4.32 18.09 2.49
N PRO A 27 3.02 18.21 2.80
CA PRO A 27 2.17 17.04 2.96
C PRO A 27 1.98 16.36 1.60
N MET A 28 2.90 15.45 1.25
CA MET A 28 2.71 14.52 0.15
C MET A 28 1.98 13.30 0.70
N THR A 29 0.69 13.23 0.43
CA THR A 29 -0.09 12.00 0.53
C THR A 29 0.48 11.03 -0.51
N ARG A 30 1.31 10.07 -0.09
CA ARG A 30 1.78 9.01 -0.97
C ARG A 30 0.87 7.81 -0.77
N ASN A 31 0.01 7.54 -1.74
CA ASN A 31 -0.62 6.22 -1.86
C ASN A 31 0.48 5.24 -2.28
N LEU A 32 0.82 4.27 -1.43
CA LEU A 32 1.66 3.16 -1.85
C LEU A 32 0.84 2.28 -2.80
N LEU A 33 0.96 2.55 -4.09
CA LEU A 33 0.41 1.73 -5.16
C LEU A 33 1.32 0.50 -5.33
N ILE A 34 0.81 -0.69 -5.04
CA ILE A 34 1.35 -1.92 -5.61
C ILE A 34 0.65 -2.14 -6.95
N GLY A 35 1.24 -1.63 -8.03
CA GLY A 35 0.76 -1.85 -9.39
C GLY A 35 1.16 -0.74 -10.37
N PRO A 36 1.31 -1.05 -11.67
CA PRO A 36 1.66 -0.05 -12.66
C PRO A 36 0.46 0.86 -12.97
N LYS A 37 0.71 2.18 -12.94
CA LYS A 37 -0.03 3.29 -13.58
C LYS A 37 -1.57 3.30 -13.47
N LEU A 38 -2.08 4.27 -12.72
CA LEU A 38 -3.47 4.72 -12.76
C LEU A 38 -3.72 5.55 -14.04
N ALA A 39 -4.47 4.99 -14.98
CA ALA A 39 -5.13 5.66 -16.10
C ALA A 39 -6.40 4.85 -16.48
N PRO A 40 -7.43 5.44 -17.13
CA PRO A 40 -8.75 4.82 -17.32
C PRO A 40 -8.79 3.58 -18.24
N ASP A 41 -7.63 3.06 -18.67
CA ASP A 41 -7.50 1.88 -19.50
C ASP A 41 -7.11 0.62 -18.69
N CYS A 42 -7.62 0.46 -17.46
CA CYS A 42 -7.29 -0.70 -16.61
C CYS A 42 -7.91 -2.04 -17.07
N GLY A 43 -8.27 -2.16 -18.35
CA GLY A 43 -8.57 -3.44 -19.01
C GLY A 43 -7.33 -4.27 -19.39
N HIS A 44 -6.11 -3.80 -19.10
CA HIS A 44 -4.87 -4.42 -19.61
C HIS A 44 -3.93 -5.05 -18.56
N ALA A 45 -4.32 -5.12 -17.29
CA ALA A 45 -3.58 -5.97 -16.35
C ALA A 45 -4.04 -7.42 -16.55
N SER A 46 -3.16 -8.29 -17.04
CA SER A 46 -3.45 -9.74 -17.16
C SER A 46 -3.52 -10.44 -15.80
N SER A 47 -3.14 -9.75 -14.72
CA SER A 47 -3.17 -10.23 -13.34
C SER A 47 -3.97 -9.28 -12.45
N PRO A 48 -4.64 -9.78 -11.40
CA PRO A 48 -5.39 -8.94 -10.47
C PRO A 48 -4.50 -7.91 -9.77
N VAL A 49 -4.98 -6.67 -9.66
CA VAL A 49 -4.32 -5.57 -8.93
C VAL A 49 -5.05 -5.34 -7.62
N TYR A 50 -4.31 -5.17 -6.51
CA TYR A 50 -4.89 -4.92 -5.19
C TYR A 50 -4.39 -3.59 -4.65
N THR A 51 -5.32 -2.72 -4.27
CA THR A 51 -5.01 -1.38 -3.74
C THR A 51 -5.55 -1.23 -2.32
N TYR A 52 -4.82 -0.49 -1.48
CA TYR A 52 -5.25 -0.16 -0.12
C TYR A 52 -4.95 1.29 0.25
N PHE A 53 -5.70 1.80 1.22
CA PHE A 53 -5.51 3.10 1.85
C PHE A 53 -5.16 2.89 3.33
N TRP A 54 -4.01 3.42 3.74
CA TRP A 54 -3.51 3.37 5.10
C TRP A 54 -3.82 4.66 5.86
N ASP A 55 -4.47 4.54 7.02
CA ASP A 55 -4.92 5.69 7.80
C ASP A 55 -4.58 5.63 9.30
N HIS A 56 -3.94 4.54 9.73
CA HIS A 56 -3.64 4.35 11.13
C HIS A 56 -2.44 5.18 11.57
N ALA A 57 -2.64 5.87 12.69
CA ALA A 57 -1.68 6.79 13.27
C ALA A 57 -0.78 6.00 14.23
N PRO A 58 0.56 6.02 14.07
CA PRO A 58 1.44 5.39 15.05
C PRO A 58 1.37 6.08 16.42
N PRO A 59 1.84 5.44 17.51
CA PRO A 59 1.79 5.96 18.86
C PRO A 59 2.39 7.37 19.00
N ASN A 60 1.99 8.06 20.08
CA ASN A 60 2.41 9.41 20.44
C ASN A 60 1.90 10.54 19.53
N GLN A 61 0.96 10.28 18.62
CA GLN A 61 0.31 11.33 17.83
C GLN A 61 -1.08 10.93 17.34
N THR A 62 -1.87 11.92 16.92
CA THR A 62 -3.26 11.74 16.45
C THR A 62 -3.52 12.41 15.10
N ARG A 63 -2.47 12.77 14.36
CA ARG A 63 -2.55 13.50 13.08
C ARG A 63 -2.83 12.57 11.89
N GLY A 64 -3.14 11.30 12.15
CA GLY A 64 -3.34 10.25 11.16
C GLY A 64 -2.03 9.60 10.71
N ALA A 65 -2.13 8.77 9.68
CA ALA A 65 -0.98 8.18 9.02
C ALA A 65 -0.10 9.25 8.37
N TYR A 66 1.21 9.13 8.54
CA TYR A 66 2.21 9.87 7.77
C TYR A 66 2.94 8.95 6.80
N HIS A 67 3.68 9.52 5.84
CA HIS A 67 4.42 8.73 4.88
C HIS A 67 5.40 7.77 5.57
N GLU A 68 5.34 6.46 5.27
CA GLU A 68 6.18 5.39 5.85
C GLU A 68 5.71 4.87 7.23
N SER A 69 4.63 5.42 7.78
CA SER A 69 4.11 4.97 9.08
C SER A 69 3.60 3.53 9.09
N GLU A 70 3.27 2.96 7.93
CA GLU A 70 2.79 1.59 7.77
C GLU A 70 3.91 0.53 7.80
N ILE A 71 5.17 0.93 7.59
CA ILE A 71 6.27 -0.01 7.31
C ILE A 71 6.41 -1.05 8.42
N ASN A 72 6.39 -0.62 9.68
CA ASN A 72 6.56 -1.55 10.79
C ASN A 72 5.38 -2.55 10.89
N TYR A 73 4.15 -2.10 10.59
CA TYR A 73 2.97 -2.97 10.56
C TYR A 73 3.04 -4.00 9.44
N VAL A 74 3.45 -3.58 8.24
CA VAL A 74 3.63 -4.48 7.08
C VAL A 74 4.69 -5.54 7.37
N LEU A 75 5.80 -5.15 7.99
CA LEU A 75 6.93 -6.04 8.29
C LEU A 75 6.73 -6.86 9.58
N ASN A 76 5.71 -6.55 10.38
CA ASN A 76 5.43 -7.17 11.68
C ASN A 76 6.62 -7.13 12.65
N ASN A 77 7.32 -6.00 12.71
CA ASN A 77 8.54 -5.82 13.51
C ASN A 77 8.41 -4.76 14.61
N LEU A 78 7.17 -4.46 15.05
CA LEU A 78 6.89 -3.46 16.10
C LEU A 78 7.67 -3.73 17.39
N TYR A 79 7.90 -5.01 17.69
CA TYR A 79 8.65 -5.49 18.86
C TYR A 79 10.12 -5.06 18.90
N ASP A 80 10.69 -4.61 17.77
CA ASP A 80 12.10 -4.24 17.62
C ASP A 80 12.26 -2.71 17.44
N THR A 81 11.48 -1.94 18.20
CA THR A 81 11.50 -0.48 18.14
C THR A 81 11.29 0.13 19.54
N ASP A 82 11.70 1.39 19.71
CA ASP A 82 11.52 2.13 20.97
C ASP A 82 10.13 2.80 21.10
N SER A 83 9.18 2.48 20.22
CA SER A 83 7.85 3.11 20.21
C SER A 83 6.88 2.40 21.16
N PRO A 84 5.97 3.14 21.83
CA PRO A 84 5.04 2.58 22.81
C PRO A 84 3.81 1.96 22.12
N TRP A 85 4.01 0.89 21.36
CA TRP A 85 2.92 0.16 20.70
C TRP A 85 2.00 -0.52 21.72
N ILE A 86 0.71 -0.52 21.44
CA ILE A 86 -0.33 -1.16 22.25
C ILE A 86 -0.85 -2.43 21.56
N THR A 87 -1.68 -3.21 22.27
CA THR A 87 -2.25 -4.47 21.74
C THR A 87 -2.90 -4.31 20.37
N GLU A 88 -3.68 -3.24 20.17
CA GLU A 88 -4.31 -2.91 18.88
C GLU A 88 -3.29 -2.83 17.74
N ASP A 89 -2.11 -2.25 17.98
CA ASP A 89 -1.06 -2.11 16.96
C ASP A 89 -0.54 -3.47 16.49
N TYR A 90 -0.34 -4.39 17.42
CA TYR A 90 0.10 -5.75 17.11
C TYR A 90 -0.97 -6.53 16.34
N GLU A 91 -2.25 -6.30 16.64
CA GLU A 91 -3.36 -6.90 15.87
C GLU A 91 -3.43 -6.35 14.44
N ILE A 92 -3.22 -5.04 14.27
CA ILE A 92 -3.14 -4.41 12.95
C ILE A 92 -1.93 -4.94 12.19
N ALA A 93 -0.76 -5.04 12.83
CA ALA A 93 0.46 -5.55 12.24
C ALA A 93 0.31 -7.02 11.78
N ALA A 94 -0.30 -7.87 12.60
CA ALA A 94 -0.56 -9.26 12.24
C ALA A 94 -1.46 -9.38 11.00
N LYS A 95 -2.49 -8.53 10.87
CA LYS A 95 -3.36 -8.50 9.68
C LYS A 95 -2.63 -7.98 8.44
N MET A 96 -1.97 -6.82 8.54
CA MET A 96 -1.21 -6.22 7.43
C MET A 96 -0.14 -7.17 6.90
N ASN A 97 0.65 -7.74 7.81
CA ASN A 97 1.67 -8.71 7.44
C ASN A 97 1.09 -9.98 6.83
N GLY A 98 -0.04 -10.47 7.36
CA GLY A 98 -0.77 -11.60 6.78
C GLY A 98 -1.13 -11.37 5.31
N TYR A 99 -1.70 -10.22 4.97
CA TYR A 99 -2.02 -9.88 3.58
C TYR A 99 -0.76 -9.83 2.69
N TRP A 100 0.29 -9.16 3.16
CA TRP A 100 1.54 -9.01 2.41
C TRP A 100 2.24 -10.36 2.19
N ALA A 101 2.33 -11.19 3.22
CA ALA A 101 2.92 -12.52 3.13
C ALA A 101 2.15 -13.43 2.17
N ASN A 102 0.81 -13.41 2.21
CA ASN A 102 -0.03 -14.18 1.29
C ASN A 102 0.15 -13.72 -0.17
N PHE A 103 0.18 -12.40 -0.39
CA PHE A 103 0.38 -11.82 -1.71
C PHE A 103 1.75 -12.17 -2.29
N ILE A 104 2.82 -12.04 -1.50
CA ILE A 104 4.18 -12.43 -1.93
C ILE A 104 4.22 -13.92 -2.32
N LYS A 105 3.54 -14.78 -1.55
CA LYS A 105 3.55 -16.23 -1.78
C LYS A 105 2.72 -16.67 -2.98
N THR A 106 1.59 -16.02 -3.23
CA THR A 106 0.55 -16.56 -4.12
C THR A 106 -0.01 -15.58 -5.15
N GLY A 107 0.31 -14.29 -5.04
CA GLY A 107 -0.35 -13.22 -5.80
C GLY A 107 -1.79 -12.91 -5.34
N TYR A 108 -2.27 -13.58 -4.29
CA TYR A 108 -3.59 -13.39 -3.70
C TYR A 108 -3.45 -13.03 -2.21
N PRO A 109 -3.95 -11.87 -1.76
CA PRO A 109 -3.68 -11.38 -0.41
C PRO A 109 -4.51 -12.06 0.69
N ASN A 110 -5.68 -12.62 0.37
CA ASN A 110 -6.61 -13.10 1.40
C ASN A 110 -6.19 -14.43 2.05
N GLY A 111 -6.61 -14.61 3.30
CA GLY A 111 -6.38 -15.81 4.10
C GLY A 111 -7.52 -16.08 5.09
N ARG A 112 -7.49 -17.22 5.78
CA ARG A 112 -8.62 -17.74 6.59
C ARG A 112 -9.12 -16.80 7.70
N ASN A 113 -8.25 -15.92 8.21
CA ASN A 113 -8.56 -15.02 9.33
C ASN A 113 -8.42 -13.54 8.95
N LEU A 114 -8.50 -13.23 7.66
CA LEU A 114 -8.38 -11.86 7.15
C LEU A 114 -9.71 -11.41 6.54
N PRO A 115 -10.15 -10.18 6.80
CA PRO A 115 -11.23 -9.55 6.05
C PRO A 115 -11.01 -9.67 4.52
N SER A 116 -12.09 -9.74 3.74
CA SER A 116 -11.93 -9.85 2.28
C SER A 116 -11.32 -8.58 1.69
N TRP A 117 -10.24 -8.75 0.93
CA TRP A 117 -9.64 -7.74 0.08
C TRP A 117 -9.89 -8.11 -1.38
N ASN A 118 -10.81 -7.39 -2.01
CA ASN A 118 -11.18 -7.60 -3.39
C ASN A 118 -10.13 -7.01 -4.33
N ALA A 119 -9.93 -7.64 -5.48
CA ALA A 119 -9.14 -7.03 -6.55
C ALA A 119 -9.80 -5.73 -7.03
N THR A 120 -8.97 -4.79 -7.47
CA THR A 120 -9.38 -3.53 -8.08
C THR A 120 -10.23 -3.84 -9.30
N GLY A 121 -11.42 -3.26 -9.36
CA GLY A 121 -12.38 -3.41 -10.46
C GLY A 121 -12.81 -2.07 -11.01
N VAL A 122 -13.97 -2.03 -11.65
CA VAL A 122 -14.57 -0.79 -12.19
C VAL A 122 -15.04 0.17 -11.10
N GLU A 123 -15.35 -0.36 -9.91
CA GLU A 123 -15.77 0.45 -8.78
C GLU A 123 -14.57 1.23 -8.19
N PRO A 124 -14.71 2.54 -7.92
CA PRO A 124 -13.63 3.38 -7.41
C PRO A 124 -13.42 3.17 -5.90
N VAL A 125 -13.12 1.94 -5.51
CA VAL A 125 -12.91 1.52 -4.12
C VAL A 125 -11.51 0.98 -3.91
N VAL A 126 -11.02 1.14 -2.68
CA VAL A 126 -9.73 0.61 -2.20
C VAL A 126 -9.96 -0.13 -0.89
N HIS A 127 -9.09 -1.06 -0.54
CA HIS A 127 -9.16 -1.70 0.78
C HIS A 127 -8.70 -0.72 1.86
N HIS A 128 -9.49 -0.53 2.90
CA HIS A 128 -9.10 0.19 4.09
C HIS A 128 -8.16 -0.69 4.91
N GLY A 129 -6.97 -0.19 5.24
CA GLY A 129 -6.03 -0.85 6.13
C GLY A 129 -5.63 0.09 7.27
N GLY A 130 -5.58 -0.43 8.49
CA GLY A 130 -5.28 0.36 9.68
C GLY A 130 -6.49 0.44 10.61
N ASN A 131 -7.18 1.59 10.65
CA ASN A 131 -8.31 1.82 11.56
C ASN A 131 -9.61 1.11 11.13
N GLY A 132 -9.61 0.48 9.97
CA GLY A 132 -10.73 -0.27 9.44
C GLY A 132 -10.25 -1.29 8.41
N TRP A 133 -11.18 -2.13 7.97
CA TRP A 133 -10.92 -3.25 7.06
C TRP A 133 -12.07 -3.41 6.07
N GLY A 134 -11.74 -3.63 4.79
CA GLY A 134 -12.74 -3.80 3.73
C GLY A 134 -12.80 -2.60 2.78
N PRO A 135 -13.73 -2.59 1.80
CA PRO A 135 -13.75 -1.58 0.75
C PRO A 135 -14.22 -0.21 1.27
N ILE A 136 -13.49 0.84 0.89
CA ILE A 136 -13.89 2.25 1.05
C ILE A 136 -13.75 2.99 -0.28
N PRO A 137 -14.50 4.08 -0.51
CA PRO A 137 -14.29 4.92 -1.70
C PRO A 137 -12.86 5.44 -1.77
N VAL A 138 -12.25 5.42 -2.96
CA VAL A 138 -10.87 5.92 -3.19
C VAL A 138 -10.72 7.38 -2.78
N ALA A 139 -11.77 8.17 -2.98
CA ALA A 139 -11.87 9.56 -2.57
C ALA A 139 -13.35 9.99 -2.56
N LEU A 140 -13.63 11.17 -2.02
CA LEU A 140 -14.93 11.81 -2.17
C LEU A 140 -15.19 12.10 -3.65
N ALA A 141 -16.42 11.85 -4.13
CA ALA A 141 -16.80 12.08 -5.53
C ALA A 141 -16.48 13.52 -6.01
N SER A 142 -16.65 14.52 -5.13
CA SER A 142 -16.31 15.92 -5.44
C SER A 142 -14.81 16.16 -5.66
N LYS A 143 -13.94 15.41 -4.98
CA LYS A 143 -12.49 15.49 -5.19
C LYS A 143 -12.07 14.81 -6.48
N ILE A 144 -12.72 13.70 -6.83
CA ILE A 144 -12.51 13.00 -8.10
C ILE A 144 -12.88 13.94 -9.24
N ALA A 145 -14.12 14.47 -9.23
CA ALA A 145 -14.60 15.40 -10.24
C ALA A 145 -13.74 16.67 -10.35
N LEU A 146 -13.28 17.23 -9.23
CA LEU A 146 -12.36 18.37 -9.23
C LEU A 146 -11.03 18.04 -9.92
N SER A 147 -10.48 16.86 -9.64
CA SER A 147 -9.19 16.42 -10.21
C SER A 147 -9.33 16.18 -11.71
N GLU A 148 -10.38 15.48 -12.13
CA GLU A 148 -10.69 15.23 -13.54
C GLU A 148 -10.85 16.54 -14.32
N ALA A 149 -11.69 17.46 -13.81
CA ALA A 149 -11.89 18.76 -14.44
C ALA A 149 -10.59 19.58 -14.55
N TRP A 150 -9.70 19.46 -13.55
CA TRP A 150 -8.39 20.11 -13.61
C TRP A 150 -7.50 19.48 -14.68
N PHE A 151 -7.41 18.14 -14.76
CA PHE A 151 -6.61 17.46 -15.79
C PHE A 151 -7.14 17.71 -17.20
N ASP A 152 -8.46 17.76 -17.39
CA ASP A 152 -9.08 18.08 -18.68
C ASP A 152 -8.77 19.51 -19.15
N SER A 153 -8.41 20.41 -18.22
CA SER A 153 -8.03 21.79 -18.55
C SER A 153 -6.58 21.94 -19.03
N LEU A 154 -5.75 20.90 -18.88
CA LEU A 154 -4.32 20.99 -19.20
C LEU A 154 -4.08 20.87 -20.71
N PRO A 155 -3.31 21.79 -21.33
CA PRO A 155 -2.92 21.65 -22.72
C PRO A 155 -1.94 20.47 -22.87
N ALA A 156 -2.15 19.63 -23.89
CA ALA A 156 -1.17 18.64 -24.30
C ALA A 156 0.06 19.37 -24.88
N TYR A 157 1.24 19.07 -24.34
CA TYR A 157 2.51 19.62 -24.80
C TYR A 157 3.26 18.64 -25.71
#